data_AF-A0A6T8MLU7-F1
#
_entry.id   AF-A0A6T8MLU7-F1
#
_cell.length_a   1.000
_cell.length_b   1.000
_cell.length_c   1.000
_cell.angle_alpha   90.00
_cell.angle_beta   90.00
_cell.angle_gamma   90.00
#
_symmetry.space_group_name_H-M   'P 1'
#
loop_
_entity.id
_entity.type
_entity.pdbx_description
1 polymer ?
#
loop_
_entity_poly.entity_id
_entity_poly.type
_entity_poly.pdbx_seq_one_letter_code
_entity_poly.pdbx_strand_id
1 'polypeptide(L)'
;ESIQELSFNTLSIEPATAATSNSPHNHKKAAGNKVVSRKTAIQSSLLLASMMLPGAANARETMYPDINFNEGEVDRQVMRKTNIDSKKRRQQSRMETLQTTSAFSLFLRSPRDFAGALVWGSGLWFLSGSRSNPLINPLANLCYNAEYEPWLKDRNEGLFSPVPLPLLLVAITLFFVFGILTEKIVLLLVEGDSILCLQLAGVLLLNGIFFEIGRFASDDKAQNREETERDEVLQAEFAEFAERRIKTGGNCHRSEVVTSFRRYFGKYRNADNSNPLNDLEIERLCRNYVKSVGVGDMTSAGFFKGIQLNKDADKALRV
;
A
#
# COMPACT_ATOMS: atom_id res chain seq x y z
N GLU A 1 5.86 -58.26 12.83
CA GLU A 1 6.92 -57.48 12.18
C GLU A 1 7.11 -56.19 12.96
N SER A 2 8.30 -56.06 13.52
CA SER A 2 8.74 -55.07 14.50
C SER A 2 9.11 -53.75 13.81
N ILE A 3 8.43 -52.67 14.18
CA ILE A 3 8.77 -51.30 13.75
C ILE A 3 9.86 -50.78 14.66
N GLN A 4 11.05 -50.54 14.08
CA GLN A 4 12.23 -49.99 14.74
C GLN A 4 12.03 -48.51 15.09
N GLU A 5 12.33 -48.19 16.36
CA GLU A 5 12.54 -46.84 16.87
C GLU A 5 13.79 -46.22 16.22
N LEU A 6 13.62 -45.09 15.53
CA LEU A 6 14.71 -44.25 15.05
C LEU A 6 14.90 -43.09 16.04
N SER A 7 15.86 -43.26 16.94
CA SER A 7 16.35 -42.22 17.85
C SER A 7 17.15 -41.17 17.08
N PHE A 8 16.65 -39.93 17.04
CA PHE A 8 17.42 -38.79 16.56
C PHE A 8 18.31 -38.25 17.69
N ASN A 9 19.62 -38.41 17.53
CA ASN A 9 20.63 -37.79 18.38
C ASN A 9 20.65 -36.27 18.17
N THR A 10 20.34 -35.54 19.24
CA THR A 10 20.49 -34.10 19.38
C THR A 10 21.97 -33.73 19.44
N LEU A 11 22.45 -33.03 18.41
CA LEU A 11 23.77 -32.41 18.37
C LEU A 11 23.70 -31.07 19.10
N SER A 12 24.21 -31.07 20.34
CA SER A 12 24.35 -29.89 21.19
C SER A 12 25.54 -29.07 20.69
N ILE A 13 25.30 -27.84 20.21
CA ILE A 13 26.35 -26.89 19.85
C ILE A 13 26.35 -25.80 20.92
N GLU A 14 27.33 -25.85 21.82
CA GLU A 14 27.70 -24.75 22.70
C GLU A 14 28.37 -23.62 21.91
N PRO A 15 27.94 -22.36 22.03
CA PRO A 15 28.79 -21.22 21.68
C PRO A 15 29.56 -20.73 22.90
N ALA A 16 30.86 -20.62 22.68
CA ALA A 16 31.89 -20.21 23.62
C ALA A 16 31.63 -18.85 24.29
N THR A 17 31.88 -18.84 25.59
CA THR A 17 32.09 -17.66 26.43
C THR A 17 33.35 -16.91 25.98
N ALA A 18 33.20 -15.64 25.55
CA ALA A 18 34.30 -14.71 25.36
C ALA A 18 34.15 -13.51 26.29
N ALA A 19 35.26 -13.19 26.94
CA ALA A 19 35.40 -12.35 28.10
C ALA A 19 35.31 -10.83 27.81
N THR A 20 34.91 -10.14 28.88
CA THR A 20 34.98 -8.71 29.18
C THR A 20 36.22 -7.97 28.66
N SER A 21 36.00 -6.76 28.12
CA SER A 21 36.96 -5.67 28.13
C SER A 21 36.23 -4.33 28.35
N ASN A 22 36.48 -3.73 29.50
CA ASN A 22 36.06 -2.38 29.87
C ASN A 22 37.00 -1.34 29.25
N SER A 23 36.45 -0.26 28.67
CA SER A 23 37.14 1.03 28.64
C SER A 23 36.13 2.19 28.60
N PRO A 24 36.28 3.23 29.42
CA PRO A 24 35.35 4.34 29.51
C PRO A 24 35.77 5.47 28.56
N HIS A 25 34.90 5.87 27.63
CA HIS A 25 35.07 7.14 26.92
C HIS A 25 33.88 8.07 27.12
N ASN A 26 34.14 9.08 27.97
CA ASN A 26 33.46 10.36 27.99
C ASN A 26 33.34 10.95 26.58
N HIS A 27 32.12 11.24 26.13
CA HIS A 27 31.89 12.30 25.15
C HIS A 27 30.58 13.02 25.42
N LYS A 28 30.71 14.29 25.83
CA LYS A 28 29.71 15.34 25.75
C LYS A 28 29.06 15.31 24.36
N LYS A 29 27.73 15.25 24.28
CA LYS A 29 26.99 15.65 23.08
C LYS A 29 26.05 16.80 23.41
N ALA A 30 26.40 17.92 22.80
CA ALA A 30 25.62 19.13 22.71
C ALA A 30 24.32 18.89 21.93
N ALA A 31 23.30 19.64 22.34
CA ALA A 31 22.05 19.81 21.64
C ALA A 31 22.27 20.25 20.18
N GLY A 32 21.53 19.64 19.27
CA GLY A 32 21.54 19.98 17.85
C GLY A 32 20.30 19.41 17.18
N ASN A 33 19.16 20.09 17.37
CA ASN A 33 17.96 19.90 16.58
C ASN A 33 18.28 20.23 15.11
N LYS A 34 18.63 19.22 14.31
CA LYS A 34 18.60 19.33 12.86
C LYS A 34 17.19 19.04 12.38
N VAL A 35 16.46 20.13 12.12
CA VAL A 35 15.27 20.14 11.28
C VAL A 35 15.69 19.61 9.90
N VAL A 36 15.35 18.35 9.61
CA VAL A 36 15.55 17.77 8.28
C VAL A 36 14.55 18.43 7.35
N SER A 37 15.07 19.33 6.52
CA SER A 37 14.37 20.04 5.46
C SER A 37 13.78 19.04 4.45
N ARG A 38 12.45 18.90 4.45
CA ARG A 38 11.67 18.19 3.43
C ARG A 38 11.67 18.96 2.10
N LYS A 39 12.79 18.97 1.37
CA LYS A 39 12.88 19.64 0.05
C LYS A 39 13.46 18.81 -1.10
N THR A 40 13.54 17.49 -0.96
CA THR A 40 14.14 16.61 -2.00
C THR A 40 13.24 15.45 -2.40
N ALA A 41 11.98 15.73 -2.76
CA ALA A 41 11.08 14.71 -3.32
C ALA A 41 10.26 15.18 -4.53
N ILE A 42 10.60 16.32 -5.17
CA ILE A 42 9.81 16.89 -6.28
C ILE A 42 10.51 16.77 -7.65
N GLN A 43 11.77 16.34 -7.72
CA GLN A 43 12.47 16.25 -9.02
C GLN A 43 12.20 14.97 -9.82
N SER A 44 11.68 13.91 -9.22
CA SER A 44 11.44 12.63 -9.93
C SER A 44 10.14 12.59 -10.73
N SER A 45 9.20 13.51 -10.50
CA SER A 45 7.93 13.62 -11.24
C SER A 45 8.05 14.38 -12.57
N LEU A 46 9.18 15.03 -12.84
CA LEU A 46 9.36 15.82 -14.06
C LEU A 46 9.76 14.99 -15.29
N LEU A 47 10.29 13.77 -15.10
CA LEU A 47 10.76 12.90 -16.19
C LEU A 47 9.64 12.10 -16.89
N LEU A 48 8.49 11.85 -16.23
CA LEU A 48 7.34 11.25 -16.91
C LEU A 48 6.49 12.28 -17.68
N ALA A 49 6.54 13.56 -17.30
CA ALA A 49 5.78 14.61 -17.96
C ALA A 49 6.29 14.93 -19.38
N SER A 50 7.58 14.70 -19.67
CA SER A 50 8.16 14.98 -20.99
C SER A 50 7.75 14.00 -22.07
N MET A 51 7.31 12.78 -21.73
CA MET A 51 6.78 11.80 -22.69
C MET A 51 5.29 11.98 -23.02
N MET A 52 4.60 12.88 -22.31
CA MET A 52 3.16 13.16 -22.48
C MET A 52 2.88 14.50 -23.19
N LEU A 53 3.92 15.25 -23.59
CA LEU A 53 3.73 16.45 -24.39
C LEU A 53 3.17 16.03 -25.77
N PRO A 54 1.93 16.43 -26.12
CA PRO A 54 1.41 16.20 -27.45
C PRO A 54 2.37 16.87 -28.43
N GLY A 55 2.99 16.08 -29.31
CA GLY A 55 3.78 16.62 -30.41
C GLY A 55 2.94 17.67 -31.11
N ALA A 56 3.51 18.87 -31.31
CA ALA A 56 2.84 20.01 -31.93
C ALA A 56 2.00 19.50 -33.11
N ALA A 57 0.69 19.72 -33.04
CA ALA A 57 -0.22 19.36 -34.10
C ALA A 57 0.19 20.16 -35.33
N ASN A 58 1.05 19.56 -36.16
CA ASN A 58 1.32 20.03 -37.49
C ASN A 58 -0.01 19.91 -38.23
N ALA A 59 -0.77 21.00 -38.22
CA ALA A 59 -1.89 21.21 -39.09
C ALA A 59 -1.33 21.07 -40.51
N ARG A 60 -1.40 19.84 -41.05
CA ARG A 60 -1.23 19.62 -42.48
C ARG A 60 -2.31 20.46 -43.12
N GLU A 61 -1.90 21.58 -43.72
CA GLU A 61 -2.65 22.24 -44.78
C GLU A 61 -3.06 21.13 -45.75
N THR A 62 -4.31 20.70 -45.60
CA THR A 62 -4.93 19.79 -46.55
C THR A 62 -5.26 20.69 -47.71
N MET A 63 -4.28 20.84 -48.59
CA MET A 63 -4.44 21.48 -49.88
C MET A 63 -5.53 20.68 -50.60
N TYR A 64 -6.75 21.21 -50.60
CA TYR A 64 -7.83 20.63 -51.36
C TYR A 64 -7.39 20.70 -52.82
N PRO A 65 -7.32 19.59 -53.56
CA PRO A 65 -7.03 19.65 -54.97
C PRO A 65 -8.11 20.52 -55.63
N ASP A 66 -7.70 21.52 -56.39
CA ASP A 66 -8.62 22.36 -57.18
C ASP A 66 -9.42 21.44 -58.11
N ILE A 67 -10.66 21.17 -57.72
CA ILE A 67 -11.58 20.35 -58.51
C ILE A 67 -12.11 21.27 -59.61
N ASN A 68 -11.53 21.13 -60.81
CA ASN A 68 -12.03 21.79 -62.01
C ASN A 68 -13.43 21.23 -62.34
N PHE A 69 -14.47 22.04 -62.18
CA PHE A 69 -15.89 21.67 -62.35
C PHE A 69 -16.37 21.76 -63.80
N ASN A 70 -15.57 21.30 -64.76
CA ASN A 70 -16.04 21.18 -66.15
C ASN A 70 -16.01 19.71 -66.58
N GLU A 71 -17.16 19.28 -67.11
CA GLU A 71 -17.50 17.97 -67.66
C GLU A 71 -18.03 16.91 -66.68
N GLY A 72 -19.32 16.58 -66.86
CA GLY A 72 -19.86 15.23 -66.58
C GLY A 72 -20.57 15.04 -65.24
N GLU A 73 -21.88 15.27 -65.23
CA GLU A 73 -22.79 14.87 -64.12
C GLU A 73 -22.72 13.35 -63.78
N VAL A 74 -22.20 12.54 -64.71
CA VAL A 74 -21.98 11.09 -64.58
C VAL A 74 -20.85 10.74 -63.59
N ASP A 75 -19.88 11.62 -63.36
CA ASP A 75 -18.67 11.29 -62.58
C ASP A 75 -18.87 11.38 -61.04
N ARG A 76 -19.81 12.22 -60.59
CA ARG A 76 -20.12 12.35 -59.15
C ARG A 76 -20.74 11.09 -58.55
N GLN A 77 -21.53 10.34 -59.32
CA GLN A 77 -22.14 9.10 -58.82
C GLN A 77 -21.10 7.98 -58.69
N VAL A 78 -20.15 7.90 -59.63
CA VAL A 78 -19.04 6.94 -59.59
C VAL A 78 -18.13 7.23 -58.41
N MET A 79 -17.73 8.49 -58.20
CA MET A 79 -16.92 8.92 -57.05
C MET A 79 -17.61 8.69 -55.69
N ARG A 80 -18.94 8.85 -55.60
CA ARG A 80 -19.67 8.51 -54.37
C ARG A 80 -19.67 7.00 -54.11
N LYS A 81 -19.87 6.20 -55.15
CA LYS A 81 -19.89 4.72 -55.03
C LYS A 81 -18.52 4.17 -54.65
N THR A 82 -17.43 4.66 -55.25
CA THR A 82 -16.05 4.25 -54.92
C THR A 82 -15.65 4.67 -53.49
N ASN A 83 -16.09 5.83 -53.02
CA ASN A 83 -15.87 6.27 -51.64
C ASN A 83 -16.66 5.43 -50.61
N ILE A 84 -17.88 5.01 -50.94
CA ILE A 84 -18.67 4.12 -50.08
C ILE A 84 -18.06 2.71 -50.05
N ASP A 85 -17.66 2.17 -51.21
CA ASP A 85 -17.11 0.83 -51.33
C ASP A 85 -15.72 0.73 -50.68
N SER A 86 -14.88 1.77 -50.79
CA SER A 86 -13.59 1.82 -50.10
C SER A 86 -13.75 1.91 -48.58
N LYS A 87 -14.76 2.65 -48.07
CA LYS A 87 -15.11 2.65 -46.65
C LYS A 87 -15.59 1.27 -46.18
N LYS A 88 -16.45 0.59 -46.95
CA LYS A 88 -16.93 -0.77 -46.64
C LYS A 88 -15.78 -1.79 -46.64
N ARG A 89 -14.88 -1.76 -47.63
CA ARG A 89 -13.71 -2.64 -47.68
C ARG A 89 -12.76 -2.42 -46.50
N ARG A 90 -12.52 -1.17 -46.09
CA ARG A 90 -11.73 -0.87 -44.88
C ARG A 90 -12.38 -1.38 -43.59
N GLN A 91 -13.71 -1.34 -43.51
CA GLN A 91 -14.44 -1.91 -42.37
C GLN A 91 -14.41 -3.45 -42.38
N GLN A 92 -14.62 -4.08 -43.54
CA GLN A 92 -14.56 -5.53 -43.69
C GLN A 92 -13.17 -6.09 -43.42
N SER A 93 -12.10 -5.47 -43.96
CA SER A 93 -10.73 -5.91 -43.70
C SER A 93 -10.39 -5.79 -42.21
N ARG A 94 -10.89 -4.76 -41.51
CA ARG A 94 -10.75 -4.65 -40.05
C ARG A 94 -11.47 -5.78 -39.32
N MET A 95 -12.67 -6.16 -39.76
CA MET A 95 -13.43 -7.27 -39.15
C MET A 95 -12.76 -8.64 -39.39
N GLU A 96 -12.22 -8.88 -40.59
CA GLU A 96 -11.49 -10.12 -40.89
C GLU A 96 -10.18 -10.24 -40.10
N THR A 97 -9.48 -9.11 -39.89
CA THR A 97 -8.27 -9.07 -39.04
C THR A 97 -8.59 -9.38 -37.58
N LEU A 98 -9.78 -9.01 -37.10
CA LEU A 98 -10.25 -9.31 -35.74
C LEU A 98 -10.66 -10.79 -35.56
N GLN A 99 -11.09 -11.47 -36.63
CA GLN A 99 -11.53 -12.88 -36.55
C GLN A 99 -10.40 -13.90 -36.69
N THR A 100 -9.34 -13.60 -37.43
CA THR A 100 -8.30 -14.60 -37.78
C THR A 100 -7.10 -14.61 -36.85
N THR A 101 -6.92 -13.58 -36.02
CA THR A 101 -5.78 -13.50 -35.11
C THR A 101 -6.23 -13.74 -33.69
N SER A 102 -5.61 -14.69 -32.99
CA SER A 102 -5.83 -14.89 -31.56
C SER A 102 -5.67 -13.54 -30.85
N ALA A 103 -6.63 -13.15 -30.01
CA ALA A 103 -6.63 -11.86 -29.34
C ALA A 103 -5.30 -11.58 -28.59
N PHE A 104 -4.62 -12.65 -28.18
CA PHE A 104 -3.32 -12.62 -27.52
C PHE A 104 -2.14 -12.30 -28.46
N SER A 105 -2.13 -12.81 -29.71
CA SER A 105 -1.03 -12.54 -30.65
C SER A 105 -1.06 -11.12 -31.22
N LEU A 106 -2.23 -10.47 -31.27
CA LEU A 106 -2.32 -9.05 -31.63
C LEU A 106 -1.81 -8.14 -30.51
N PHE A 107 -1.89 -8.60 -29.27
CA PHE A 107 -1.60 -7.80 -28.08
C PHE A 107 -0.11 -7.47 -27.91
N LEU A 108 0.80 -8.37 -28.28
CA LEU A 108 2.25 -8.16 -28.19
C LEU A 108 2.87 -7.53 -29.45
N ARG A 109 2.06 -7.12 -30.43
CA ARG A 109 2.57 -6.67 -31.73
C ARG A 109 3.18 -5.27 -31.69
N SER A 110 2.73 -4.43 -30.74
CA SER A 110 3.19 -3.06 -30.59
C SER A 110 3.72 -2.84 -29.18
N PRO A 111 4.95 -2.31 -29.01
CA PRO A 111 5.47 -1.94 -27.69
C PRO A 111 4.60 -0.89 -27.00
N ARG A 112 3.81 -0.12 -27.78
CA ARG A 112 2.87 0.87 -27.25
C ARG A 112 1.68 0.23 -26.55
N ASP A 113 1.10 -0.82 -27.12
CA ASP A 113 -0.03 -1.55 -26.52
C ASP A 113 0.42 -2.24 -25.23
N PHE A 114 1.62 -2.82 -25.23
CA PHE A 114 2.20 -3.40 -24.01
C PHE A 114 2.39 -2.35 -22.91
N ALA A 115 2.91 -1.17 -23.26
CA ALA A 115 3.06 -0.07 -22.31
C ALA A 115 1.70 0.44 -21.79
N GLY A 116 0.70 0.57 -22.67
CA GLY A 116 -0.66 0.96 -22.30
C GLY A 116 -1.27 0.01 -21.27
N ALA A 117 -1.22 -1.30 -21.54
CA ALA A 117 -1.71 -2.33 -20.63
C ALA A 117 -0.94 -2.35 -19.30
N LEU A 118 0.38 -2.18 -19.32
CA LEU A 118 1.17 -2.07 -18.09
C LEU A 118 0.74 -0.88 -17.24
N VAL A 119 0.52 0.29 -17.84
CA VAL A 119 0.09 1.51 -17.13
C VAL A 119 -1.32 1.31 -16.56
N TRP A 120 -2.26 0.77 -17.33
CA TRP A 120 -3.61 0.44 -16.84
C TRP A 120 -3.57 -0.59 -15.70
N GLY A 121 -2.85 -1.70 -15.88
CA GLY A 121 -2.75 -2.75 -14.89
C GLY A 121 -2.09 -2.27 -13.59
N SER A 122 -1.04 -1.45 -13.69
CA SER A 122 -0.38 -0.83 -12.53
C SER A 122 -1.31 0.16 -11.84
N GLY A 123 -2.05 0.98 -12.60
CA GLY A 123 -3.01 1.92 -12.03
C GLY A 123 -4.13 1.23 -11.27
N LEU A 124 -4.68 0.15 -11.84
CA LEU A 124 -5.67 -0.70 -11.17
C LEU A 124 -5.10 -1.38 -9.92
N TRP A 125 -3.86 -1.90 -9.99
CA TRP A 125 -3.19 -2.52 -8.86
C TRP A 125 -3.08 -1.55 -7.68
N PHE A 126 -2.53 -0.35 -7.89
CA PHE A 126 -2.40 0.65 -6.82
C PHE A 126 -3.75 1.17 -6.34
N LEU A 127 -4.70 1.40 -7.25
CA LEU A 127 -6.04 1.84 -6.86
C LEU A 127 -6.72 0.81 -5.96
N SER A 128 -6.60 -0.48 -6.27
CA SER A 128 -7.14 -1.58 -5.46
C SER A 128 -6.41 -1.83 -4.14
N GLY A 129 -5.21 -1.25 -3.97
CA GLY A 129 -4.34 -1.45 -2.81
C GLY A 129 -3.30 -2.52 -3.08
N SER A 130 -2.02 -2.14 -3.10
CA SER A 130 -0.95 -3.07 -3.44
C SER A 130 -0.75 -4.17 -2.39
N ARG A 131 -1.11 -3.88 -1.14
CA ARG A 131 -0.96 -4.78 0.02
C ARG A 131 -2.27 -5.35 0.55
N SER A 132 -3.35 -4.59 0.43
CA SER A 132 -4.69 -4.89 0.95
C SER A 132 -5.69 -5.23 -0.17
N ASN A 133 -5.18 -5.72 -1.30
CA ASN A 133 -6.01 -6.03 -2.46
C ASN A 133 -7.11 -7.06 -2.12
N PRO A 134 -8.39 -6.76 -2.37
CA PRO A 134 -9.49 -7.68 -2.06
C PRO A 134 -9.45 -8.97 -2.89
N LEU A 135 -8.70 -9.00 -4.01
CA LEU A 135 -8.56 -10.19 -4.85
C LEU A 135 -7.46 -11.16 -4.36
N ILE A 136 -6.51 -10.70 -3.53
CA ILE A 136 -5.39 -11.54 -3.10
C ILE A 136 -5.88 -12.67 -2.19
N ASN A 137 -6.76 -12.39 -1.23
CA ASN A 137 -7.24 -13.40 -0.27
C ASN A 137 -8.05 -14.54 -0.96
N PRO A 138 -9.04 -14.28 -1.84
CA PRO A 138 -9.73 -15.36 -2.52
C PRO A 138 -8.81 -16.13 -3.48
N LEU A 139 -7.87 -15.46 -4.14
CA LEU A 139 -6.86 -16.12 -4.98
C LEU A 139 -5.93 -17.01 -4.14
N ALA A 140 -5.53 -16.54 -2.95
CA ALA A 140 -4.71 -17.30 -2.02
C ALA A 140 -5.43 -18.57 -1.55
N ASN A 141 -6.71 -18.45 -1.15
CA ASN A 141 -7.52 -19.59 -0.73
C ASN A 141 -7.79 -20.60 -1.85
N LEU A 142 -7.67 -20.19 -3.13
CA LEU A 142 -7.76 -21.10 -4.27
C LEU A 142 -6.44 -21.88 -4.48
N CYS A 143 -5.29 -21.24 -4.25
CA CYS A 143 -3.98 -21.82 -4.54
C CYS A 143 -3.34 -22.55 -3.34
N TYR A 144 -3.72 -22.20 -2.12
CA TYR A 144 -3.10 -22.65 -0.87
C TYR A 144 -4.17 -23.09 0.12
N ASN A 145 -3.78 -23.99 1.04
CA ASN A 145 -4.66 -24.45 2.12
C ASN A 145 -4.31 -23.71 3.42
N ALA A 146 -5.31 -23.04 4.01
CA ALA A 146 -5.16 -22.25 5.23
C ALA A 146 -4.75 -23.08 6.47
N GLU A 147 -4.92 -24.39 6.47
CA GLU A 147 -4.51 -25.28 7.57
C GLU A 147 -2.99 -25.42 7.68
N TYR A 148 -2.28 -25.38 6.55
CA TYR A 148 -0.83 -25.58 6.50
C TYR A 148 -0.04 -24.26 6.41
N GLU A 149 -0.69 -23.18 5.99
CA GLU A 149 -0.05 -21.91 5.65
C GLU A 149 -0.44 -20.83 6.68
N PRO A 150 0.42 -20.54 7.69
CA PRO A 150 0.07 -19.61 8.78
C PRO A 150 -0.21 -18.19 8.27
N TRP A 151 0.51 -17.75 7.23
CA TRP A 151 0.29 -16.43 6.64
C TRP A 151 -1.09 -16.27 6.01
N LEU A 152 -1.65 -17.36 5.47
CA LEU A 152 -2.98 -17.35 4.87
C LEU A 152 -4.05 -17.31 5.95
N LYS A 153 -3.85 -18.06 7.04
CA LYS A 153 -4.71 -18.00 8.22
C LYS A 153 -4.78 -16.58 8.79
N ASP A 154 -3.63 -15.94 8.98
CA ASP A 154 -3.55 -14.54 9.44
C ASP A 154 -4.35 -13.60 8.52
N ARG A 155 -4.19 -13.71 7.19
CA ARG A 155 -4.93 -12.86 6.25
C ARG A 155 -6.43 -13.13 6.22
N ASN A 156 -6.85 -14.37 6.44
CA ASN A 156 -8.26 -14.74 6.57
C ASN A 156 -8.88 -14.20 7.87
N GLU A 157 -8.07 -14.03 8.91
CA GLU A 157 -8.44 -13.35 10.17
C GLU A 157 -8.39 -11.81 10.06
N GLY A 158 -7.99 -11.27 8.90
CA GLY A 158 -7.86 -9.83 8.68
C GLY A 158 -6.55 -9.23 9.18
N LEU A 159 -5.61 -10.06 9.64
CA LEU A 159 -4.29 -9.65 10.07
C LEU A 159 -3.35 -9.49 8.87
N PHE A 160 -2.34 -8.65 9.02
CA PHE A 160 -1.31 -8.51 8.00
C PHE A 160 -0.34 -9.68 8.06
N SER A 161 -0.18 -10.34 6.92
CA SER A 161 0.88 -11.31 6.70
C SER A 161 1.47 -11.15 5.30
N PRO A 162 2.80 -11.27 5.15
CA PRO A 162 3.45 -11.10 3.86
C PRO A 162 3.01 -12.18 2.88
N VAL A 163 2.61 -11.75 1.68
CA VAL A 163 2.16 -12.65 0.61
C VAL A 163 3.38 -13.31 -0.02
N PRO A 164 3.38 -14.65 -0.24
CA PRO A 164 4.50 -15.32 -0.87
C PRO A 164 4.71 -14.82 -2.31
N LEU A 165 5.98 -14.71 -2.73
CA LEU A 165 6.36 -14.15 -4.02
C LEU A 165 5.65 -14.82 -5.23
N PRO A 166 5.47 -16.15 -5.28
CA PRO A 166 4.74 -16.78 -6.38
C PRO A 166 3.31 -16.26 -6.55
N LEU A 167 2.57 -16.10 -5.45
CA LEU A 167 1.21 -15.58 -5.48
C LEU A 167 1.19 -14.10 -5.91
N LEU A 168 2.19 -13.32 -5.51
CA LEU A 168 2.33 -11.94 -5.96
C LEU A 168 2.55 -11.86 -7.48
N LEU A 169 3.35 -12.76 -8.06
CA LEU A 169 3.55 -12.83 -9.52
C LEU A 169 2.25 -13.22 -10.26
N VAL A 170 1.45 -14.14 -9.70
CA VAL A 170 0.12 -14.47 -10.25
C VAL A 170 -0.79 -13.25 -10.20
N ALA A 171 -0.81 -12.53 -9.09
CA ALA A 171 -1.60 -11.31 -8.95
C ALA A 171 -1.16 -10.22 -9.94
N ILE A 172 0.14 -9.97 -10.10
CA ILE A 172 0.68 -9.04 -11.11
C ILE A 172 0.23 -9.45 -12.51
N THR A 173 0.31 -10.74 -12.84
CA THR A 173 -0.14 -11.28 -14.13
C THR A 173 -1.64 -11.06 -14.34
N LEU A 174 -2.45 -11.29 -13.31
CA LEU A 174 -3.89 -11.04 -13.35
C LEU A 174 -4.22 -9.57 -13.59
N PHE A 175 -3.57 -8.66 -12.87
CA PHE A 175 -3.74 -7.22 -13.06
C PHE A 175 -3.21 -6.74 -14.41
N PHE A 176 -2.17 -7.36 -14.94
CA PHE A 176 -1.75 -7.13 -16.31
C PHE A 176 -2.85 -7.49 -17.31
N VAL A 177 -3.48 -8.67 -17.18
CA VAL A 177 -4.62 -9.08 -18.01
C VAL A 177 -5.80 -8.10 -17.88
N PHE A 178 -6.12 -7.63 -16.68
CA PHE A 178 -7.12 -6.57 -16.50
C PHE A 178 -6.71 -5.25 -17.14
N GLY A 179 -5.41 -4.93 -17.14
CA GLY A 179 -4.85 -3.80 -17.87
C GLY A 179 -5.13 -3.89 -19.38
N ILE A 180 -4.90 -5.07 -19.98
CA ILE A 180 -5.23 -5.34 -21.38
C ILE A 180 -6.71 -5.10 -21.66
N LEU A 181 -7.57 -5.73 -20.85
CA LEU A 181 -9.02 -5.64 -21.02
C LEU A 181 -9.50 -4.20 -20.92
N THR A 182 -9.03 -3.48 -19.90
CA THR A 182 -9.37 -2.07 -19.65
C THR A 182 -8.91 -1.19 -20.79
N GLU A 183 -7.67 -1.38 -21.28
CA GLU A 183 -7.17 -0.63 -22.42
C GLU A 183 -8.05 -0.83 -23.67
N LYS A 184 -8.47 -2.05 -23.97
CA LYS A 184 -9.33 -2.31 -25.15
C LYS A 184 -10.73 -1.75 -24.98
N ILE A 185 -11.31 -1.84 -23.80
CA ILE A 185 -12.61 -1.21 -23.49
C ILE A 185 -12.50 0.31 -23.64
N VAL A 186 -11.49 0.94 -23.06
CA VAL A 186 -11.32 2.39 -23.13
C VAL A 186 -11.00 2.83 -24.56
N LEU A 187 -10.13 2.13 -25.29
CA LEU A 187 -9.87 2.39 -26.71
C LEU A 187 -11.16 2.33 -27.55
N LEU A 188 -12.05 1.38 -27.28
CA LEU A 188 -13.35 1.31 -27.94
C LEU A 188 -14.22 2.53 -27.62
N LEU A 189 -14.22 2.97 -26.36
CA LEU A 189 -14.98 4.14 -25.89
C LEU A 189 -14.44 5.47 -26.43
N VAL A 190 -13.12 5.59 -26.65
CA VAL A 190 -12.48 6.79 -27.22
C VAL A 190 -12.31 6.72 -28.73
N GLU A 191 -13.13 5.91 -29.42
CA GLU A 191 -13.15 5.78 -30.88
C GLU A 191 -11.79 5.39 -31.51
N GLY A 192 -10.93 4.73 -30.74
CA GLY A 192 -9.59 4.32 -31.16
C GLY A 192 -8.49 5.36 -30.96
N ASP A 193 -8.75 6.47 -30.27
CA ASP A 193 -7.71 7.44 -29.89
C ASP A 193 -6.77 6.87 -28.80
N SER A 194 -5.71 6.25 -29.28
CA SER A 194 -4.63 5.69 -28.46
C SER A 194 -3.86 6.70 -27.62
N ILE A 195 -3.86 8.00 -27.96
CA ILE A 195 -3.17 9.03 -27.16
C ILE A 195 -4.03 9.35 -25.94
N LEU A 196 -5.31 9.60 -26.15
CA LEU A 196 -6.26 9.87 -25.07
C LEU A 196 -6.38 8.68 -24.10
N CYS A 197 -6.43 7.45 -24.63
CA CYS A 197 -6.45 6.25 -23.80
C CYS A 197 -5.22 6.15 -22.88
N LEU A 198 -4.03 6.41 -23.41
CA LEU A 198 -2.79 6.37 -22.62
C LEU A 198 -2.73 7.51 -21.57
N GLN A 199 -3.23 8.69 -21.90
CA GLN A 199 -3.33 9.81 -20.96
C GLN A 199 -4.26 9.46 -19.79
N LEU A 200 -5.42 8.86 -20.07
CA LEU A 200 -6.35 8.38 -19.03
C LEU A 200 -5.71 7.30 -18.14
N ALA A 201 -4.95 6.37 -18.73
CA ALA A 201 -4.19 5.38 -17.99
C ALA A 201 -3.18 6.04 -17.04
N GLY A 202 -2.46 7.07 -17.52
CA GLY A 202 -1.52 7.84 -16.73
C GLY A 202 -2.18 8.56 -15.55
N VAL A 203 -3.35 9.18 -15.77
CA VAL A 203 -4.14 9.80 -14.69
C VAL A 203 -4.59 8.76 -13.67
N LEU A 204 -5.05 7.57 -14.10
CA LEU A 204 -5.40 6.48 -13.19
C LEU A 204 -4.20 6.06 -12.35
N LEU A 205 -3.03 5.86 -12.97
CA LEU A 205 -1.81 5.45 -12.27
C LEU A 205 -1.39 6.45 -11.20
N LEU A 206 -1.38 7.75 -11.53
CA LEU A 206 -1.03 8.79 -10.56
C LEU A 206 -2.01 8.85 -9.39
N ASN A 207 -3.31 8.72 -9.65
CA ASN A 207 -4.32 8.64 -8.60
C ASN A 207 -4.13 7.38 -7.74
N GLY A 208 -3.88 6.23 -8.34
CA GLY A 208 -3.59 4.99 -7.63
C GLY A 208 -2.39 5.12 -6.69
N ILE A 209 -1.29 5.71 -7.16
CA ILE A 209 -0.09 5.97 -6.34
C ILE A 209 -0.43 6.92 -5.19
N PHE A 210 -1.19 7.99 -5.45
CA PHE A 210 -1.60 8.94 -4.42
C PHE A 210 -2.45 8.28 -3.34
N PHE A 211 -3.41 7.44 -3.72
CA PHE A 211 -4.21 6.66 -2.77
C PHE A 211 -3.36 5.69 -1.96
N GLU A 212 -2.37 5.05 -2.57
CA GLU A 212 -1.47 4.15 -1.85
C GLU A 212 -0.62 4.89 -0.81
N ILE A 213 -0.11 6.08 -1.14
CA ILE A 213 0.57 6.96 -0.18
C ILE A 213 -0.40 7.39 0.93
N GLY A 214 -1.65 7.71 0.58
CA GLY A 214 -2.70 8.04 1.54
C GLY A 214 -3.00 6.91 2.53
N ARG A 215 -3.01 5.65 2.07
CA ARG A 215 -3.16 4.47 2.93
C ARG A 215 -1.98 4.34 3.89
N PHE A 216 -0.75 4.53 3.42
CA PHE A 216 0.43 4.53 4.30
C PHE A 216 0.40 5.67 5.34
N ALA A 217 -0.11 6.84 4.96
CA ALA A 217 -0.20 7.99 5.86
C ALA A 217 -1.33 7.83 6.89
N SER A 218 -2.39 7.10 6.57
CA SER A 218 -3.53 6.88 7.46
C SER A 218 -3.27 5.82 8.53
N ASP A 219 -2.09 5.18 8.51
CA ASP A 219 -1.74 4.05 9.38
C ASP A 219 -2.76 2.91 9.28
N ASP A 220 -3.46 2.80 8.14
CA ASP A 220 -4.44 1.75 7.83
C ASP A 220 -3.74 0.42 7.47
N LYS A 221 -2.54 0.22 8.04
CA LYS A 221 -1.80 -1.01 7.92
C LYS A 221 -2.52 -2.00 8.83
N ALA A 222 -3.04 -3.08 8.24
CA ALA A 222 -3.49 -4.21 9.03
C ALA A 222 -2.38 -4.60 10.01
N GLN A 223 -2.73 -4.80 11.28
CA GLN A 223 -1.77 -5.15 12.31
C GLN A 223 -1.28 -6.58 12.08
N ASN A 224 -0.01 -6.82 12.34
CA ASN A 224 0.52 -8.17 12.35
C ASN A 224 0.00 -8.92 13.59
N ARG A 225 -0.05 -10.25 13.56
CA ARG A 225 -0.42 -11.08 14.72
C ARG A 225 0.38 -10.71 15.98
N GLU A 226 1.70 -10.61 15.84
CA GLU A 226 2.60 -10.21 16.94
C GLU A 226 2.32 -8.80 17.48
N GLU A 227 1.92 -7.87 16.61
CA GLU A 227 1.55 -6.50 17.00
C GLU A 227 0.22 -6.52 17.78
N THR A 228 -0.79 -7.27 17.31
CA THR A 228 -2.08 -7.43 17.99
C THR A 228 -1.92 -8.13 19.34
N GLU A 229 -1.20 -9.24 19.42
CA GLU A 229 -0.93 -9.95 20.68
C GLU A 229 -0.17 -9.06 21.67
N ARG A 230 0.81 -8.28 21.19
CA ARG A 230 1.52 -7.29 22.02
C ARG A 230 0.56 -6.21 22.53
N ASP A 231 -0.30 -5.68 21.66
CA ASP A 231 -1.27 -4.65 22.02
C ASP A 231 -2.28 -5.15 23.07
N GLU A 232 -2.74 -6.40 22.96
CA GLU A 232 -3.60 -7.05 23.95
C GLU A 232 -2.93 -7.16 25.32
N VAL A 233 -1.68 -7.63 25.37
CA VAL A 233 -0.90 -7.71 26.61
C VAL A 233 -0.69 -6.33 27.22
N LEU A 234 -0.31 -5.34 26.39
CA LEU A 234 -0.13 -3.96 26.84
C LEU A 234 -1.42 -3.35 27.38
N GLN A 235 -2.56 -3.64 26.74
CA GLN A 235 -3.85 -3.16 27.20
C GLN A 235 -4.26 -3.81 28.53
N ALA A 236 -4.00 -5.10 28.71
CA ALA A 236 -4.22 -5.79 29.98
C ALA A 236 -3.34 -5.23 31.11
N GLU A 237 -2.04 -5.03 30.85
CA GLU A 237 -1.12 -4.42 31.81
C GLU A 237 -1.50 -2.97 32.14
N PHE A 238 -1.93 -2.20 31.15
CA PHE A 238 -2.39 -0.83 31.38
C PHE A 238 -3.68 -0.80 32.19
N ALA A 239 -4.61 -1.74 31.97
CA ALA A 239 -5.81 -1.87 32.78
C ALA A 239 -5.47 -2.18 34.25
N GLU A 240 -4.53 -3.08 34.51
CA GLU A 240 -4.05 -3.39 35.86
C GLU A 240 -3.42 -2.16 36.54
N PHE A 241 -2.57 -1.42 35.81
CA PHE A 241 -2.00 -0.18 36.28
C PHE A 241 -3.09 0.86 36.60
N ALA A 242 -4.08 1.00 35.72
CA ALA A 242 -5.14 1.97 35.86
C ALA A 242 -6.02 1.69 37.10
N GLU A 243 -6.40 0.42 37.32
CA GLU A 243 -7.18 0.00 38.48
C GLU A 243 -6.46 0.35 39.81
N ARG A 244 -5.14 0.17 39.86
CA ARG A 244 -4.36 0.38 41.08
C ARG A 244 -3.92 1.82 41.31
N ARG A 245 -3.65 2.56 40.23
CA ARG A 245 -2.95 3.86 40.30
C ARG A 245 -3.76 5.04 39.81
N ILE A 246 -4.82 4.83 39.01
CA ILE A 246 -5.66 5.91 38.50
C ILE A 246 -6.96 5.98 39.31
N LYS A 247 -7.30 7.16 39.80
CA LYS A 247 -8.58 7.47 40.43
C LYS A 247 -9.40 8.36 39.51
N THR A 248 -10.71 8.17 39.50
CA THR A 248 -11.64 9.07 38.82
C THR A 248 -11.75 10.40 39.57
N GLY A 249 -11.89 11.50 38.83
CA GLY A 249 -11.86 12.88 39.30
C GLY A 249 -10.54 13.61 39.00
N GLY A 250 -10.57 14.94 39.01
CA GLY A 250 -9.37 15.78 38.85
C GLY A 250 -8.86 15.90 37.41
N ASN A 251 -7.59 16.28 37.26
CA ASN A 251 -6.86 16.33 35.99
C ASN A 251 -5.46 15.78 36.20
N CYS A 252 -4.92 15.07 35.21
CA CYS A 252 -3.56 14.53 35.25
C CYS A 252 -2.85 14.84 33.93
N HIS A 253 -1.60 15.30 34.01
CA HIS A 253 -0.82 15.57 32.80
C HIS A 253 -0.28 14.27 32.20
N ARG A 254 -0.25 14.15 30.87
CA ARG A 254 0.20 12.93 30.18
C ARG A 254 1.57 12.43 30.61
N SER A 255 2.51 13.32 30.90
CA SER A 255 3.86 12.93 31.32
C SER A 255 3.88 12.29 32.71
N GLU A 256 2.95 12.65 33.59
CA GLU A 256 2.81 12.03 34.91
C GLU A 256 2.34 10.59 34.76
N VAL A 257 1.32 10.36 33.91
CA VAL A 257 0.83 9.00 33.61
C VAL A 257 1.93 8.13 33.03
N VAL A 258 2.67 8.63 32.02
CA VAL A 258 3.79 7.90 31.38
C VAL A 258 4.87 7.55 32.42
N THR A 259 5.26 8.52 33.25
CA THR A 259 6.29 8.32 34.28
C THR A 259 5.83 7.31 35.33
N SER A 260 4.59 7.42 35.82
CA SER A 260 4.02 6.49 36.79
C SER A 260 3.83 5.09 36.21
N PHE A 261 3.45 4.95 34.94
CA PHE A 261 3.33 3.65 34.26
C PHE A 261 4.70 2.95 34.17
N ARG A 262 5.75 3.66 33.72
CA ARG A 262 7.12 3.12 33.70
C ARG A 262 7.69 2.82 35.09
N ARG A 263 7.27 3.58 36.11
CA ARG A 263 7.61 3.27 37.51
C ARG A 263 6.91 2.01 37.98
N TYR A 264 5.66 1.79 37.59
CA TYR A 264 4.89 0.60 37.93
C TYR A 264 5.45 -0.66 37.25
N PHE A 265 5.63 -0.63 35.93
CA PHE A 265 6.23 -1.72 35.15
C PHE A 265 7.70 -1.43 34.86
N GLY A 266 8.59 -1.89 35.74
CA GLY A 266 10.04 -1.65 35.63
C GLY A 266 10.67 -2.05 34.30
N LYS A 267 10.09 -3.03 33.60
CA LYS A 267 10.54 -3.49 32.27
C LYS A 267 10.48 -2.41 31.19
N TYR A 268 9.64 -1.38 31.31
CA TYR A 268 9.53 -0.32 30.29
C TYR A 268 10.39 0.92 30.59
N ARG A 269 11.29 0.86 31.59
CA ARG A 269 12.15 2.00 31.97
C ARG A 269 13.37 2.16 31.06
N ASN A 270 13.95 1.06 30.63
CA ASN A 270 15.20 1.06 29.86
C ASN A 270 14.89 0.99 28.37
N ALA A 271 15.51 1.86 27.59
CA ALA A 271 15.42 1.85 26.13
C ALA A 271 16.05 0.59 25.51
N ASP A 272 16.96 -0.07 26.23
CA ASP A 272 17.70 -1.25 25.77
C ASP A 272 16.95 -2.57 26.01
N ASN A 273 15.72 -2.54 26.55
CA ASN A 273 14.94 -3.75 26.72
C ASN A 273 14.45 -4.28 25.37
N SER A 274 14.10 -5.57 25.29
CA SER A 274 13.69 -6.21 24.02
C SER A 274 12.50 -5.50 23.35
N ASN A 275 11.60 -4.92 24.15
CA ASN A 275 10.41 -4.20 23.70
C ASN A 275 10.29 -2.83 24.40
N PRO A 276 11.05 -1.80 23.97
CA PRO A 276 10.92 -0.46 24.52
C PRO A 276 9.57 0.13 24.11
N LEU A 277 8.85 0.71 25.07
CA LEU A 277 7.54 1.31 24.85
C LEU A 277 7.69 2.83 24.70
N ASN A 278 7.21 3.39 23.60
CA ASN A 278 7.27 4.81 23.32
C ASN A 278 6.27 5.58 24.21
N ASP A 279 6.59 6.81 24.59
CA ASP A 279 5.71 7.69 25.38
C ASP A 279 4.34 7.85 24.71
N LEU A 280 4.33 7.91 23.37
CA LEU A 280 3.11 8.03 22.57
C LEU A 280 2.21 6.78 22.66
N GLU A 281 2.79 5.59 22.78
CA GLU A 281 2.03 4.34 22.92
C GLU A 281 1.33 4.30 24.28
N ILE A 282 2.03 4.65 25.35
CA ILE A 282 1.44 4.78 26.69
C ILE A 282 0.35 5.86 26.72
N GLU A 283 0.56 6.97 26.03
CA GLU A 283 -0.45 8.02 25.87
C GLU A 283 -1.71 7.48 25.17
N ARG A 284 -1.54 6.70 24.10
CA ARG A 284 -2.66 6.05 23.38
C ARG A 284 -3.41 5.06 24.27
N LEU A 285 -2.71 4.23 25.04
CA LEU A 285 -3.32 3.32 26.01
C LEU A 285 -4.16 4.08 27.05
N CYS A 286 -3.60 5.15 27.62
CA CYS A 286 -4.33 6.01 28.56
C CYS A 286 -5.56 6.64 27.92
N ARG A 287 -5.45 7.17 26.70
CA ARG A 287 -6.57 7.75 25.96
C ARG A 287 -7.69 6.72 25.71
N ASN A 288 -7.33 5.51 25.29
CA ASN A 288 -8.29 4.43 25.07
C ASN A 288 -9.00 4.03 26.35
N TYR A 289 -8.26 3.96 27.47
CA TYR A 289 -8.81 3.70 28.80
C TYR A 289 -9.77 4.81 29.26
N VAL A 290 -9.38 6.09 29.17
CA VAL A 290 -10.26 7.20 29.58
C VAL A 290 -11.55 7.23 28.73
N LYS A 291 -11.43 6.93 27.43
CA LYS A 291 -12.57 6.80 26.52
C LYS A 291 -13.49 5.64 26.89
N SER A 292 -12.95 4.49 27.30
CA SER A 292 -13.76 3.33 27.69
C SER A 292 -14.50 3.53 29.02
N VAL A 293 -13.93 4.30 29.96
CA VAL A 293 -14.59 4.65 31.23
C VAL A 293 -15.55 5.84 31.06
N GLY A 294 -15.45 6.62 29.97
CA GLY A 294 -16.36 7.74 29.69
C GLY A 294 -16.08 9.00 30.50
N VAL A 295 -14.83 9.20 30.91
CA VAL A 295 -14.45 10.20 31.94
C VAL A 295 -14.00 11.55 31.33
N GLY A 296 -13.75 11.60 30.02
CA GLY A 296 -13.49 12.82 29.27
C GLY A 296 -12.48 12.65 28.14
N ASP A 297 -12.09 13.77 27.54
CA ASP A 297 -11.06 13.83 26.50
C ASP A 297 -9.78 14.51 27.00
N MET A 298 -8.68 14.27 26.28
CA MET A 298 -7.41 14.97 26.50
C MET A 298 -7.49 16.41 25.99
N THR A 299 -7.02 17.36 26.80
CA THR A 299 -6.91 18.77 26.39
C THR A 299 -5.76 19.00 25.42
N SER A 300 -5.80 20.12 24.68
CA SER A 300 -4.69 20.56 23.83
C SER A 300 -3.38 20.79 24.59
N ALA A 301 -3.47 21.07 25.91
CA ALA A 301 -2.32 21.20 26.80
C ALA A 301 -1.77 19.85 27.30
N GLY A 302 -2.33 18.71 26.89
CA GLY A 302 -1.86 17.37 27.27
C GLY A 302 -2.36 16.88 28.64
N PHE A 303 -3.44 17.46 29.17
CA PHE A 303 -4.08 16.99 30.40
C PHE A 303 -5.25 16.07 30.09
N PHE A 304 -5.32 14.93 30.75
CA PHE A 304 -6.51 14.09 30.76
C PHE A 304 -7.50 14.61 31.79
N LYS A 305 -8.73 14.90 31.37
CA LYS A 305 -9.81 15.34 32.25
C LYS A 305 -10.43 14.17 33.00
N GLY A 306 -10.78 14.40 34.25
CA GLY A 306 -11.51 13.46 35.09
C GLY A 306 -10.70 12.27 35.59
N ILE A 307 -9.39 12.25 35.39
CA ILE A 307 -8.50 11.27 36.02
C ILE A 307 -7.41 11.94 36.83
N GLN A 308 -7.03 11.32 37.94
CA GLN A 308 -5.95 11.74 38.81
C GLN A 308 -5.15 10.52 39.27
N LEU A 309 -3.83 10.65 39.32
CA LEU A 309 -2.98 9.60 39.90
C LEU A 309 -3.12 9.57 41.43
N ASN A 310 -3.18 8.36 41.98
CA ASN A 310 -3.16 8.17 43.42
C ASN A 310 -1.82 8.69 43.99
N LYS A 311 -1.83 9.33 45.17
CA LYS A 311 -0.60 9.87 45.79
C LYS A 311 0.46 8.80 46.05
N ASP A 312 0.02 7.56 46.24
CA ASP A 312 0.92 6.42 46.42
C ASP A 312 1.56 5.95 45.11
N ALA A 313 1.12 6.42 43.93
CA ALA A 313 1.65 6.06 42.60
C ALA A 313 3.16 6.30 42.47
N ASP A 314 3.69 7.24 43.23
CA ASP A 314 5.12 7.55 43.28
C ASP A 314 5.95 6.61 44.14
N LYS A 315 5.32 5.83 45.03
CA LYS A 315 6.02 4.79 45.78
C LYS A 315 6.22 3.59 44.84
N ALA A 316 7.47 3.39 44.41
CA ALA A 316 7.88 2.18 43.72
C ALA A 316 7.39 0.98 44.53
N LEU A 317 6.63 0.09 43.89
CA LEU A 317 6.25 -1.19 44.49
C LEU A 317 7.55 -1.91 44.83
N ARG A 318 7.84 -2.04 46.13
CA ARG A 318 8.83 -3.01 46.60
C ARG A 318 8.15 -4.37 46.45
N VAL A 319 8.30 -4.96 45.27
CA VAL A 319 7.99 -6.37 45.03
C VAL A 319 9.16 -7.18 45.55
#